data_AF-A0A4S8LB36-F1
#
_entry.id   AF-A0A4S8LB36-F1
#
_cell.length_a   1.000
_cell.length_b   1.000
_cell.length_c   1.000
_cell.angle_alpha   90.00
_cell.angle_beta   90.00
_cell.angle_gamma   90.00
#
_symmetry.space_group_name_H-M   'P 1'
#
loop_
_entity.id
_entity.type
_entity.pdbx_description
1 polymer ?
#
loop_
_entity_poly.entity_id
_entity_poly.type
_entity_poly.pdbx_seq_one_letter_code
_entity_poly.pdbx_strand_id
1 'polypeptide(L)'
;RVETILGNPTEYRELLAQQGELAQSLIDLLQTLRSKILHAIIRLSDKSGLYPNCLALDNVTKVGDHPVAAGGFGEIWKGLIGGQMACLKVVKIYGDSDVQKLLKEFLKEAILWRQFNHPNVLPFLGLYFLDLSKQRICLISPWMERGNLRQYLDK
;
A
#
# COMPACT_ATOMS: atom_id res chain seq x y z
N ARG A 1 -24.67 -8.15 5.47
CA ARG A 1 -24.91 -8.12 6.95
C ARG A 1 -23.92 -7.21 7.65
N VAL A 2 -22.62 -7.49 7.73
CA VAL A 2 -21.64 -6.55 8.36
C VAL A 2 -21.54 -5.22 7.62
N GLU A 3 -21.45 -5.24 6.29
CA GLU A 3 -21.47 -4.01 5.46
C GLU A 3 -22.77 -3.21 5.64
N THR A 4 -23.89 -3.90 5.85
CA THR A 4 -25.21 -3.29 6.08
C THR A 4 -25.24 -2.53 7.39
N ILE A 5 -24.74 -3.14 8.48
CA ILE A 5 -24.66 -2.53 9.81
C ILE A 5 -23.70 -1.34 9.81
N LEU A 6 -22.50 -1.50 9.22
CA LEU A 6 -21.49 -0.44 9.17
C LEU A 6 -21.89 0.71 8.22
N GLY A 7 -22.75 0.45 7.24
CA GLY A 7 -23.26 1.43 6.29
C GLY A 7 -24.56 2.12 6.71
N ASN A 8 -25.27 1.63 7.73
CA ASN A 8 -26.52 2.19 8.23
C ASN A 8 -26.27 2.99 9.53
N PRO A 9 -26.46 4.32 9.55
CA PRO A 9 -26.20 5.15 10.72
C PRO A 9 -27.00 4.79 11.97
N THR A 10 -28.17 4.17 11.81
CA THR A 10 -29.00 3.74 12.94
C THR A 10 -28.47 2.44 13.53
N GLU A 11 -28.26 1.42 12.72
CA GLU A 11 -27.67 0.14 13.16
C GLU A 11 -26.25 0.34 13.73
N TYR A 12 -25.47 1.26 13.15
CA TYR A 12 -24.14 1.57 13.65
C TYR A 12 -24.17 2.21 15.05
N ARG A 13 -25.16 3.08 15.34
CA ARG A 13 -25.33 3.64 16.69
C ARG A 13 -25.71 2.57 17.70
N GLU A 14 -26.56 1.62 17.32
CA GLU A 14 -26.91 0.47 18.19
C GLU A 14 -25.71 -0.42 18.48
N LEU A 15 -24.84 -0.64 17.48
CA LEU A 15 -23.57 -1.35 17.67
C LEU A 15 -22.66 -0.62 18.66
N LEU A 16 -22.55 0.71 18.57
CA LEU A 16 -21.71 1.53 19.46
C LEU A 16 -22.29 1.67 20.87
N ALA A 17 -23.58 1.43 21.06
CA ALA A 17 -24.23 1.49 22.37
C ALA A 17 -23.97 0.25 23.24
N GLN A 18 -23.38 -0.81 22.70
CA GLN A 18 -23.09 -2.05 23.44
C GLN A 18 -22.04 -1.81 24.52
N GLN A 19 -22.17 -2.51 25.65
CA GLN A 19 -21.24 -2.44 26.79
C GLN A 19 -20.94 -3.83 27.37
N GLY A 20 -19.95 -3.91 28.26
CA GLY A 20 -19.59 -5.15 28.97
C GLY A 20 -19.09 -6.27 28.05
N GLU A 21 -19.37 -7.51 28.42
CA GLU A 21 -18.87 -8.72 27.73
C GLU A 21 -19.32 -8.79 26.26
N LEU A 22 -20.51 -8.28 25.95
CA LEU A 22 -21.03 -8.25 24.57
C LEU A 22 -20.20 -7.31 23.69
N ALA A 23 -19.88 -6.11 24.20
CA ALA A 23 -19.02 -5.16 23.48
C ALA A 23 -17.62 -5.75 23.22
N GLN A 24 -17.03 -6.40 24.23
CA GLN A 24 -15.73 -7.07 24.10
C GLN A 24 -15.78 -8.18 23.03
N SER A 25 -16.80 -9.03 23.07
CA SER A 25 -16.99 -10.11 22.09
C SER A 25 -17.13 -9.58 20.65
N LEU A 26 -17.82 -8.45 20.48
CA LEU A 26 -17.96 -7.79 19.18
C LEU A 26 -16.63 -7.21 18.69
N ILE A 27 -15.82 -6.60 19.56
CA ILE A 27 -14.48 -6.11 19.22
C ILE A 27 -13.57 -7.25 18.77
N ASP A 28 -13.53 -8.36 19.51
CA ASP A 28 -12.70 -9.52 19.18
C ASP A 28 -13.13 -10.18 17.85
N LEU A 29 -14.44 -10.23 17.60
CA LEU A 29 -14.98 -10.67 16.32
C LEU A 29 -14.53 -9.75 15.18
N LEU A 30 -14.67 -8.43 15.33
CA LEU A 30 -14.26 -7.45 14.31
C LEU A 30 -12.76 -7.54 14.01
N GLN A 31 -11.93 -7.70 15.04
CA GLN A 31 -10.48 -7.86 14.87
C GLN A 31 -10.13 -9.17 14.15
N THR A 32 -10.81 -10.26 14.49
CA THR A 32 -10.66 -11.55 13.79
C THR A 32 -11.09 -11.45 12.32
N LEU A 33 -12.22 -10.79 12.06
CA LEU A 33 -12.71 -10.56 10.70
C LEU A 33 -11.74 -9.70 9.90
N ARG A 34 -11.20 -8.62 10.48
CA ARG A 34 -10.18 -7.77 9.84
C ARG A 34 -8.99 -8.60 9.36
N SER A 35 -8.46 -9.48 10.22
CA SER A 35 -7.34 -10.36 9.88
C SER A 35 -7.69 -11.34 8.75
N LYS A 36 -8.85 -12.03 8.85
CA LYS A 36 -9.31 -12.97 7.83
C LYS A 36 -9.57 -12.29 6.47
N ILE A 37 -10.15 -11.09 6.48
CA ILE A 37 -10.40 -10.29 5.27
C ILE A 37 -9.08 -9.89 4.63
N LEU A 38 -8.11 -9.40 5.41
CA LEU A 38 -6.78 -9.05 4.88
C LEU A 38 -6.09 -10.25 4.22
N HIS A 39 -6.13 -11.42 4.87
CA HIS A 39 -5.57 -12.65 4.31
C HIS A 39 -6.30 -13.06 3.02
N ALA A 40 -7.62 -12.93 2.97
CA ALA A 40 -8.40 -13.20 1.76
C ALA A 40 -8.01 -12.26 0.62
N ILE A 41 -7.85 -10.95 0.89
CA ILE A 41 -7.40 -9.96 -0.11
C ILE A 41 -6.02 -10.33 -0.65
N ILE A 42 -5.05 -10.65 0.23
CA ILE A 42 -3.69 -11.02 -0.19
C ILE A 42 -3.71 -12.30 -1.05
N ARG A 43 -4.46 -13.32 -0.63
CA ARG A 43 -4.56 -14.59 -1.37
C ARG A 43 -5.25 -14.41 -2.72
N LEU A 44 -6.30 -13.60 -2.76
CA LEU A 44 -7.01 -13.29 -4.01
C LEU A 44 -6.09 -12.50 -4.95
N SER A 45 -5.34 -11.53 -4.42
CA SER A 45 -4.35 -10.76 -5.18
C SER A 45 -3.25 -11.67 -5.74
N ASP A 46 -2.67 -12.56 -4.93
CA ASP A 46 -1.66 -13.53 -5.36
C ASP A 46 -2.17 -14.47 -6.48
N LYS A 47 -3.43 -14.94 -6.37
CA LYS A 47 -4.02 -15.83 -7.37
C LYS A 47 -4.42 -15.11 -8.66
N SER A 48 -4.99 -13.91 -8.56
CA SER A 48 -5.55 -13.19 -9.72
C SER A 48 -4.59 -12.20 -10.37
N GLY A 49 -3.52 -11.78 -9.69
CA GLY A 49 -2.69 -10.65 -10.11
C GLY A 49 -3.38 -9.29 -9.97
N LEU A 50 -4.55 -9.24 -9.33
CA LEU A 50 -5.31 -7.99 -9.11
C LEU A 50 -4.98 -7.39 -7.74
N TYR A 51 -5.42 -6.15 -7.53
CA TYR A 51 -5.24 -5.41 -6.29
C TYR A 51 -6.46 -4.54 -6.02
N PRO A 52 -6.67 -4.05 -4.78
CA PRO A 52 -7.76 -3.13 -4.48
C PRO A 52 -7.59 -1.83 -5.27
N ASN A 53 -8.58 -1.47 -6.11
CA ASN A 53 -8.50 -0.28 -6.98
C ASN A 53 -8.20 1.02 -6.22
N CYS A 54 -8.58 1.12 -4.95
CA CYS A 54 -8.28 2.27 -4.10
C CYS A 54 -6.77 2.47 -3.81
N LEU A 55 -5.91 1.52 -4.19
CA LEU A 55 -4.46 1.69 -4.12
C LEU A 55 -3.91 2.38 -5.37
N ALA A 56 -4.60 2.32 -6.52
CA ALA A 56 -4.10 2.93 -7.74
C ALA A 56 -4.24 4.45 -7.70
N LEU A 57 -3.17 5.13 -8.13
CA LEU A 57 -3.15 6.55 -8.40
C LEU A 57 -3.18 6.79 -9.92
N ASP A 58 -3.68 7.94 -10.35
CA ASP A 58 -3.83 8.33 -11.76
C ASP A 58 -3.02 9.58 -12.13
N ASN A 59 -2.50 10.31 -11.14
CA ASN A 59 -1.90 11.64 -11.28
C ASN A 59 -0.43 11.70 -10.85
N VAL A 60 0.37 10.72 -11.26
CA VAL A 60 1.79 10.61 -10.90
C VAL A 60 2.68 11.06 -12.05
N THR A 61 3.53 12.06 -11.80
CA THR A 61 4.53 12.52 -12.78
C THR A 61 5.93 12.15 -12.32
N LYS A 62 6.71 11.44 -13.15
CA LYS A 62 8.11 11.15 -12.87
C LYS A 62 8.97 12.41 -13.03
N VAL A 63 9.91 12.63 -12.12
CA VAL A 63 10.85 13.76 -12.15
C VAL A 63 12.27 13.24 -12.41
N GLY A 64 12.93 13.81 -13.42
CA GLY A 64 14.30 13.50 -13.80
C GLY A 64 14.44 12.30 -14.76
N ASP A 65 15.62 12.20 -15.36
CA ASP A 65 15.94 11.20 -16.38
C ASP A 65 16.62 9.95 -15.82
N HIS A 66 17.14 10.03 -14.58
CA HIS A 66 17.87 8.95 -13.91
C HIS A 66 17.33 8.70 -12.49
N PRO A 67 17.41 7.45 -12.00
CA PRO A 67 17.05 7.15 -10.62
C PRO A 67 18.00 7.84 -9.63
N VAL A 68 17.47 8.26 -8.49
CA VAL A 68 18.25 8.85 -7.38
C VAL A 68 19.07 7.79 -6.66
N ALA A 69 18.54 6.57 -6.57
CA ALA A 69 19.24 5.42 -6.02
C ALA A 69 18.78 4.14 -6.71
N ALA A 70 19.63 3.12 -6.70
CA ALA A 70 19.30 1.80 -7.20
C ALA A 70 19.90 0.73 -6.28
N GLY A 71 19.16 -0.35 -6.06
CA GLY A 71 19.60 -1.48 -5.26
C GLY A 71 18.95 -2.78 -5.71
N GLY A 72 19.15 -3.86 -4.94
CA GLY A 72 18.59 -5.17 -5.26
C GLY A 72 17.06 -5.22 -5.32
N PHE A 73 16.38 -4.31 -4.61
CA PHE A 73 14.92 -4.25 -4.52
C PHE A 73 14.25 -3.29 -5.51
N GLY A 74 15.03 -2.66 -6.39
CA GLY A 74 14.50 -1.72 -7.38
C GLY A 74 15.27 -0.41 -7.48
N GLU A 75 14.61 0.58 -8.08
CA GLU A 75 15.10 1.94 -8.24
C GLU A 75 14.23 2.91 -7.47
N ILE A 76 14.86 3.96 -6.94
CA ILE A 76 14.18 5.07 -6.29
C ILE A 76 14.22 6.26 -7.23
N TRP A 77 13.05 6.71 -7.63
CA TRP A 77 12.85 7.89 -8.46
C TRP A 77 12.13 8.97 -7.65
N LYS A 78 12.30 10.22 -8.08
CA LYS A 78 11.45 11.32 -7.63
C LYS A 78 10.22 11.40 -8.51
N GLY A 79 9.11 11.83 -7.92
CA GLY A 79 7.88 12.11 -8.64
C GLY A 79 7.07 13.23 -7.99
N LEU A 80 6.03 13.66 -8.68
CA LEU A 80 5.05 14.62 -8.16
C LEU A 80 3.67 13.99 -8.14
N ILE A 81 2.94 14.23 -7.05
CA ILE A 81 1.55 13.82 -6.86
C ILE A 81 0.80 15.01 -6.26
N GLY A 82 -0.19 15.53 -6.99
CA GLY A 82 -0.90 16.74 -6.57
C GLY A 82 0.04 17.92 -6.26
N GLY A 83 1.17 18.01 -6.98
CA GLY A 83 2.20 19.03 -6.77
C GLY A 83 3.17 18.77 -5.59
N GLN A 84 3.00 17.70 -4.82
CA GLN A 84 3.91 17.34 -3.73
C GLN A 84 4.97 16.33 -4.18
N MET A 85 6.20 16.51 -3.70
CA MET A 85 7.31 15.60 -3.99
C MET A 85 7.06 14.22 -3.34
N ALA A 86 7.20 13.17 -4.14
CA ALA A 86 6.98 11.80 -3.75
C ALA A 86 8.19 10.92 -4.12
N CYS A 87 8.36 9.86 -3.32
CA CYS A 87 9.26 8.76 -3.62
C CYS A 87 8.54 7.72 -4.47
N LEU A 88 9.14 7.37 -5.60
CA LEU A 88 8.66 6.36 -6.53
C LEU A 88 9.63 5.16 -6.47
N LYS A 89 9.25 4.11 -5.73
CA LYS A 89 10.02 2.85 -5.69
C LYS A 89 9.58 1.98 -6.85
N VAL A 90 10.40 1.93 -7.88
CA VAL A 90 10.15 1.23 -9.15
C VAL A 90 10.79 -0.15 -9.12
N VAL A 91 10.02 -1.17 -9.49
CA VAL A 91 10.51 -2.55 -9.58
C VAL A 91 11.45 -2.70 -10.77
N LYS A 92 12.63 -3.26 -10.53
CA LYS A 92 13.50 -3.72 -11.61
C LYS A 92 13.06 -5.10 -12.06
N ILE A 93 12.63 -5.19 -13.30
CA ILE A 93 12.38 -6.46 -13.98
C ILE A 93 13.58 -6.71 -14.90
N TYR A 94 14.36 -7.74 -14.57
CA TYR A 94 15.51 -8.16 -15.37
C TYR A 94 15.09 -9.29 -16.31
N GLY A 95 15.49 -9.27 -17.59
CA GLY A 95 15.24 -10.29 -18.62
C GLY A 95 14.41 -11.53 -18.20
N ASP A 96 15.10 -12.63 -17.87
CA ASP A 96 14.51 -13.94 -17.52
C ASP A 96 13.81 -14.00 -16.15
N SER A 97 13.62 -12.87 -15.46
CA SER A 97 12.88 -12.88 -14.20
C SER A 97 11.42 -13.23 -14.42
N ASP A 98 10.85 -14.01 -13.50
CA ASP A 98 9.42 -14.29 -13.47
C ASP A 98 8.68 -13.00 -13.10
N VAL A 99 8.40 -12.19 -14.13
CA VAL A 99 7.76 -10.88 -14.04
C VAL A 99 6.46 -10.97 -13.25
N GLN A 100 5.69 -12.04 -13.48
CA GLN A 100 4.41 -12.24 -12.82
C GLN A 100 4.58 -12.52 -11.33
N LYS A 101 5.56 -13.36 -10.96
CA LYS A 101 5.89 -13.59 -9.56
C LYS A 101 6.36 -12.30 -8.86
N LEU A 102 7.25 -11.53 -9.49
CA LEU A 102 7.72 -10.26 -8.95
C LEU A 102 6.56 -9.27 -8.76
N LEU A 103 5.71 -9.11 -9.77
CA LEU A 103 4.53 -8.24 -9.66
C LEU A 103 3.63 -8.63 -8.48
N LYS A 104 3.37 -9.93 -8.28
CA LYS A 104 2.58 -10.43 -7.14
C LYS A 104 3.22 -10.13 -5.79
N GLU A 105 4.54 -10.28 -5.68
CA GLU A 105 5.28 -9.93 -4.46
C GLU A 105 5.15 -8.42 -4.15
N PHE A 106 5.23 -7.56 -5.16
CA PHE A 106 5.06 -6.11 -5.00
C PHE A 106 3.61 -5.70 -4.69
N LEU A 107 2.61 -6.36 -5.29
CA LEU A 107 1.21 -6.13 -4.93
C LEU A 107 0.94 -6.52 -3.48
N LYS A 108 1.52 -7.64 -3.03
CA LYS A 108 1.46 -8.04 -1.62
C LYS A 108 2.13 -7.01 -0.70
N GLU A 109 3.29 -6.47 -1.09
CA GLU A 109 3.95 -5.38 -0.36
C GLU A 109 3.01 -4.16 -0.26
N ALA A 110 2.39 -3.73 -1.36
CA ALA A 110 1.44 -2.61 -1.36
C ALA A 110 0.23 -2.83 -0.44
N ILE A 111 -0.39 -4.02 -0.51
CA ILE A 111 -1.57 -4.37 0.30
C ILE A 111 -1.23 -4.36 1.79
N LEU A 112 -0.08 -4.94 2.17
CA LEU A 112 0.41 -4.95 3.54
C LEU A 112 0.80 -3.55 4.01
N TRP A 113 1.54 -2.81 3.19
CA TRP A 113 2.00 -1.47 3.54
C TRP A 113 0.80 -0.53 3.81
N ARG A 114 -0.29 -0.65 3.05
CA ARG A 114 -1.52 0.11 3.27
C ARG A 114 -2.16 -0.13 4.65
N GLN A 115 -1.87 -1.25 5.32
CA GLN A 115 -2.46 -1.54 6.63
C GLN A 115 -1.80 -0.76 7.77
N PHE A 116 -0.62 -0.18 7.55
CA PHE A 116 0.10 0.57 8.58
C PHE A 116 -0.34 2.03 8.60
N ASN A 117 -0.73 2.50 9.78
CA ASN A 117 -1.04 3.90 10.05
C ASN A 117 -0.43 4.29 11.40
N HIS A 118 0.82 4.75 11.39
CA HIS A 118 1.57 5.11 12.59
C HIS A 118 2.58 6.22 12.27
N PRO A 119 2.79 7.23 13.15
CA PRO A 119 3.67 8.37 12.89
C PRO A 119 5.14 8.01 12.59
N ASN A 120 5.61 6.84 13.03
CA ASN A 120 6.98 6.36 12.80
C ASN A 120 7.10 5.28 11.71
N VAL A 121 6.02 4.98 10.99
CA VAL A 121 6.05 4.11 9.81
C VAL A 121 5.83 4.99 8.59
N LEU A 122 6.70 4.87 7.58
CA LEU A 122 6.60 5.66 6.36
C LEU A 122 5.21 5.46 5.71
N PRO A 123 4.43 6.52 5.46
CA PRO A 123 3.10 6.37 4.87
C PRO A 123 3.15 5.78 3.46
N PHE A 124 2.19 4.89 3.16
CA PHE A 124 1.93 4.41 1.81
C PHE A 124 0.86 5.25 1.14
N LEU A 125 1.24 5.95 0.06
CA LEU A 125 0.32 6.81 -0.70
C LEU A 125 -0.48 6.00 -1.72
N GLY A 126 0.14 5.02 -2.37
CA GLY A 126 -0.51 4.20 -3.39
C GLY A 126 0.50 3.53 -4.32
N LEU A 127 -0.02 2.97 -5.40
CA LEU A 127 0.75 2.38 -6.49
C LEU A 127 0.39 3.02 -7.82
N TYR A 128 1.33 3.00 -8.76
CA TYR A 128 1.16 3.50 -10.11
C TYR A 128 1.84 2.58 -11.11
N PHE A 129 1.26 2.44 -12.31
CA PHE A 129 1.90 1.72 -13.40
C PHE A 129 2.55 2.72 -14.35
N LEU A 130 3.86 2.62 -14.51
CA LEU A 130 4.65 3.52 -15.36
C LEU A 130 4.40 3.29 -16.85
N ASP A 131 3.82 2.16 -17.23
CA ASP A 131 3.54 1.77 -18.60
C ASP A 131 2.12 1.24 -18.79
N LEU A 132 1.65 1.31 -20.04
CA LEU A 132 0.35 0.76 -20.44
C LEU A 132 0.33 -0.77 -20.38
N SER A 133 1.49 -1.42 -20.46
CA SER A 133 1.63 -2.88 -20.32
C SER A 133 1.40 -3.36 -18.89
N LYS A 134 1.33 -2.45 -17.91
CA LYS A 134 1.19 -2.74 -16.47
C LYS A 134 2.28 -3.69 -15.94
N GLN A 135 3.44 -3.66 -16.57
CA GLN A 135 4.58 -4.48 -16.15
C GLN A 135 5.49 -3.70 -15.21
N ARG A 136 5.50 -2.37 -15.26
CA ARG A 136 6.31 -1.56 -14.34
C ARG A 136 5.47 -0.89 -13.28
N ILE A 137 5.35 -1.56 -12.14
CA ILE A 137 4.71 -1.02 -10.95
C ILE A 137 5.67 -0.13 -10.15
N CYS A 138 5.11 0.92 -9.57
CA CYS A 138 5.75 1.83 -8.64
C CYS A 138 4.98 1.84 -7.32
N LEU A 139 5.68 1.67 -6.20
CA LEU A 139 5.15 1.91 -4.86
C LEU A 139 5.50 3.32 -4.42
N ILE A 140 4.53 4.03 -3.86
CA ILE A 140 4.62 5.47 -3.67
C ILE A 140 4.51 5.81 -2.19
N SER A 141 5.46 6.63 -1.73
CA SER A 141 5.50 7.19 -0.38
C SER A 141 5.89 8.68 -0.44
N PRO A 142 5.72 9.45 0.66
CA PRO A 142 6.25 10.80 0.73
C PRO A 142 7.77 10.82 0.48
N TRP A 143 8.26 11.89 -0.15
CA TRP A 143 9.69 12.07 -0.30
C TRP A 143 10.33 12.49 1.03
N MET A 144 11.44 11.83 1.38
CA MET A 144 12.17 12.08 2.64
C MET A 144 13.40 12.93 2.35
N GLU A 145 13.31 14.25 2.53
CA GLU A 145 14.38 15.21 2.17
C GLU A 145 15.72 14.95 2.86
N ARG A 146 15.67 14.40 4.07
CA ARG A 146 16.87 14.09 4.88
C ARG A 146 17.51 12.74 4.52
N GLY A 147 16.94 12.03 3.55
CA GLY A 147 17.43 10.72 3.12
C GLY A 147 17.21 9.63 4.17
N ASN A 148 17.99 8.56 4.06
CA ASN A 148 18.01 7.48 5.04
C ASN A 148 18.91 7.81 6.25
N LEU A 149 18.85 6.98 7.29
CA LEU A 149 19.59 7.22 8.53
C LEU A 149 21.11 7.33 8.32
N ARG A 150 21.72 6.52 7.44
CA ARG A 150 23.16 6.62 7.17
C ARG A 150 23.50 7.97 6.54
N GLN A 151 22.77 8.36 5.50
CA GLN A 151 22.93 9.66 4.83
C GLN A 151 22.71 10.86 5.78
N TYR A 152 21.85 10.69 6.78
CA TYR A 152 21.60 11.72 7.78
C TYR A 152 22.73 11.82 8.81
N LEU A 153 23.31 10.69 9.23
CA LEU A 153 24.40 10.63 10.20
C LEU A 153 25.77 10.96 9.62
N ASP A 154 25.97 10.73 8.32
CA ASP A 154 27.19 11.07 7.60
C ASP A 154 27.32 12.57 7.27
N LYS A 155 26.36 13.40 7.74
CA LYS A 155 26.36 14.87 7.64
C LYS A 155 26.65 15.51 8.99
#